data_AF-A0A423T561-F1
#
_entry.id   AF-A0A423T561-F1
#
_cell.length_a   1.000
_cell.length_b   1.000
_cell.length_c   1.000
_cell.angle_alpha   90.00
_cell.angle_beta   90.00
_cell.angle_gamma   90.00
#
_symmetry.space_group_name_H-M   'P 1'
#
loop_
_entity.id
_entity.type
_entity.pdbx_description
1 polymer ?
#
loop_
_entity_poly.entity_id
_entity_poly.type
_entity_poly.pdbx_seq_one_letter_code
_entity_poly.pdbx_strand_id
1 'polypeptide(L)'
;TPTAGQALNGAVVNQLLYVRSQIERTASATLAHLPQPVTNTLLQALPPIDALMASAVQPLFLSITQAVEAIILTMHNEDFSGGDTGGSDSQCSLYMKELQGFINRVATDYVAIYQPSAIIKENVHMLACRCLELFVRHASLLRPIGDGGKLRLAADFAQMELAINPLCSRPSELGKPYRIVRTFRPLLFQTTDHISASPSIGDVIPYSVILHFLFAKAPPELRSPHQTAGWSVSRYSNWLDEHRDERERLQLVRGALEAYVANVRSRNLTQFAPVYPVMLKLLERGMSAHGMSSTS
;
A
#
# COMPACT_ATOMS: atom_id res chain seq x y z
N THR A 1 23.19 9.21 -1.38
CA THR A 1 24.37 8.47 -1.86
C THR A 1 24.45 7.11 -1.21
N PRO A 2 24.71 6.05 -1.98
CA PRO A 2 24.83 4.67 -1.47
C PRO A 2 26.01 4.50 -0.52
N THR A 3 25.89 3.57 0.44
CA THR A 3 27.02 3.13 1.27
C THR A 3 27.99 2.27 0.46
N ALA A 4 29.22 2.10 0.95
CA ALA A 4 30.20 1.21 0.32
C ALA A 4 29.68 -0.23 0.15
N GLY A 5 28.94 -0.74 1.14
CA GLY A 5 28.30 -2.05 1.07
C GLY A 5 27.20 -2.13 -0.01
N GLN A 6 26.38 -1.09 -0.15
CA GLN A 6 25.35 -1.02 -1.20
C GLN A 6 26.00 -0.95 -2.59
N ALA A 7 27.06 -0.16 -2.76
CA ALA A 7 27.81 -0.08 -4.02
C ALA A 7 28.46 -1.42 -4.38
N LEU A 8 29.04 -2.13 -3.41
CA LEU A 8 29.59 -3.47 -3.60
C LEU A 8 28.51 -4.46 -4.03
N ASN A 9 27.35 -4.48 -3.37
CA ASN A 9 26.22 -5.33 -3.76
C ASN A 9 25.75 -5.04 -5.19
N GLY A 10 25.66 -3.75 -5.56
CA GLY A 10 25.37 -3.34 -6.94
C GLY A 10 26.37 -3.90 -7.94
N ALA A 11 27.67 -3.78 -7.67
CA ALA A 11 28.72 -4.33 -8.51
C ALA A 11 28.63 -5.86 -8.65
N VAL A 12 28.42 -6.59 -7.55
CA VAL A 12 28.27 -8.05 -7.55
C VAL A 12 27.07 -8.48 -8.40
N VAL A 13 25.90 -7.86 -8.19
CA VAL A 13 24.69 -8.18 -8.95
C VAL A 13 24.87 -7.90 -10.44
N ASN A 14 25.54 -6.80 -10.81
CA ASN A 14 25.84 -6.48 -12.21
C ASN A 14 26.79 -7.50 -12.85
N GLN A 15 27.78 -8.00 -12.11
CA GLN A 15 28.67 -9.07 -12.61
C GLN A 15 27.93 -10.39 -12.76
N LEU A 16 27.06 -10.75 -11.81
CA LEU A 16 26.22 -11.94 -11.91
C LEU A 16 25.28 -11.86 -13.13
N LEU A 17 24.67 -10.70 -13.38
CA LEU A 17 23.85 -10.47 -14.57
C LEU A 17 24.65 -10.62 -15.87
N TYR A 18 25.89 -10.13 -15.88
CA TYR A 18 26.79 -10.30 -17.01
C TYR A 18 27.07 -11.79 -17.27
N VAL A 19 27.45 -12.55 -16.24
CA VAL A 19 27.71 -13.99 -16.34
C VAL A 19 26.45 -14.73 -16.83
N ARG A 20 25.29 -14.47 -16.22
CA ARG A 20 23.99 -15.01 -16.64
C ARG A 20 23.75 -14.79 -18.13
N SER A 21 23.95 -13.56 -18.62
CA SER A 21 23.74 -13.19 -20.02
C SER A 21 24.76 -13.84 -20.97
N GLN A 22 25.98 -14.14 -20.50
CA GLN A 22 26.97 -14.89 -21.29
C GLN A 22 26.62 -16.37 -21.38
N ILE A 23 26.15 -16.97 -20.28
CA ILE A 23 25.69 -18.36 -20.26
C ILE A 23 24.50 -18.53 -21.21
N GLU A 24 23.49 -17.65 -21.15
CA GLU A 24 22.34 -17.70 -22.06
C GLU A 24 22.76 -17.54 -23.52
N ARG A 25 23.64 -16.58 -23.83
CA ARG A 25 24.14 -16.42 -25.20
C ARG A 25 24.89 -17.65 -25.69
N THR A 26 25.73 -18.24 -24.84
CA THR A 26 26.50 -19.45 -25.15
C THR A 26 25.60 -20.65 -25.36
N ALA A 27 24.54 -20.77 -24.56
CA ALA A 27 23.56 -21.87 -24.66
C ALA A 27 22.54 -21.65 -25.80
N SER A 28 22.28 -20.41 -26.19
CA SER A 28 21.43 -20.07 -27.33
C SER A 28 22.13 -20.34 -28.67
N ALA A 29 21.35 -20.38 -29.76
CA ALA A 29 21.75 -20.83 -31.10
C ALA A 29 23.00 -20.16 -31.72
N THR A 30 23.60 -19.15 -31.07
CA THR A 30 24.86 -18.53 -31.49
C THR A 30 26.07 -19.49 -31.38
N LEU A 31 25.97 -20.58 -30.61
CA LEU A 31 26.94 -21.68 -30.58
C LEU A 31 26.23 -23.03 -30.82
N ALA A 32 25.59 -23.18 -31.98
CA ALA A 32 24.91 -24.40 -32.44
C ALA A 32 25.79 -25.68 -32.51
N HIS A 33 27.02 -25.62 -32.04
CA HIS A 33 28.01 -26.71 -32.05
C HIS A 33 28.21 -27.37 -30.68
N LEU A 34 27.61 -26.84 -29.61
CA LEU A 34 27.74 -27.43 -28.27
C LEU A 34 26.85 -28.69 -28.14
N PRO A 35 27.37 -29.80 -27.57
CA PRO A 35 26.56 -30.96 -27.25
C PRO A 35 25.43 -30.63 -26.28
N GLN A 36 24.23 -31.19 -26.50
CA GLN A 36 23.05 -30.95 -25.67
C GLN A 36 23.29 -31.12 -24.15
N PRO A 37 24.06 -32.12 -23.67
CA PRO A 37 24.36 -32.23 -22.23
C PRO A 37 25.10 -31.02 -21.67
N VAL A 38 25.99 -30.40 -22.45
CA VAL A 38 26.74 -29.20 -22.06
C VAL A 38 25.81 -28.00 -22.00
N THR A 39 24.97 -27.81 -23.02
CA THR A 39 23.95 -26.76 -23.05
C THR A 39 23.00 -26.88 -21.86
N ASN A 40 22.53 -28.08 -21.55
CA ASN A 40 21.66 -28.33 -20.39
C ASN A 40 22.37 -27.98 -19.07
N THR A 41 23.64 -28.35 -18.92
CA THR A 41 24.44 -28.04 -17.72
C THR A 41 24.61 -26.52 -17.54
N LEU A 42 24.87 -25.80 -18.63
CA LEU A 42 24.97 -24.34 -18.62
C LEU A 42 23.64 -23.69 -18.22
N LEU A 43 22.53 -24.10 -18.81
CA LEU A 43 21.21 -23.55 -18.49
C LEU A 43 20.77 -23.86 -17.05
N GLN A 44 21.17 -25.00 -16.50
CA GLN A 44 20.93 -25.35 -15.09
C GLN A 44 21.66 -24.43 -14.10
N ALA A 45 22.69 -23.69 -14.53
CA ALA A 45 23.37 -22.71 -13.69
C ALA A 45 22.62 -21.38 -13.56
N LEU A 46 21.64 -21.09 -14.44
CA LEU A 46 20.92 -19.81 -14.43
C LEU A 46 20.05 -19.59 -13.19
N PRO A 47 19.19 -20.55 -12.75
CA PRO A 47 18.32 -20.33 -11.59
C PRO A 47 19.08 -20.05 -10.27
N PRO A 48 20.20 -20.74 -9.95
CA PRO A 48 21.02 -20.37 -8.79
C PRO A 48 21.62 -18.96 -8.87
N ILE A 49 22.01 -18.50 -10.07
CA ILE A 49 22.49 -17.12 -10.28
C ILE A 49 21.36 -16.12 -10.04
N ASP A 50 20.17 -16.38 -10.58
CA ASP A 50 18.99 -15.55 -10.38
C ASP A 50 18.61 -15.46 -8.89
N ALA A 51 18.64 -16.59 -8.17
CA ALA A 51 18.39 -16.64 -6.74
C ALA A 51 19.42 -15.83 -5.94
N LEU A 52 20.71 -15.93 -6.30
CA LEU A 52 21.77 -15.16 -5.65
C LEU A 52 21.58 -13.65 -5.89
N MET A 53 21.30 -13.26 -7.13
CA MET A 53 21.00 -11.86 -7.47
C MET A 53 19.79 -11.33 -6.68
N ALA A 54 18.69 -12.09 -6.64
CA ALA A 54 17.50 -11.71 -5.90
C ALA A 54 17.80 -11.54 -4.40
N SER A 55 18.52 -12.49 -3.79
CA SER A 55 18.90 -12.44 -2.37
C SER A 55 19.80 -11.25 -2.02
N ALA A 56 20.68 -10.83 -2.94
CA ALA A 56 21.58 -9.69 -2.75
C ALA A 56 20.84 -8.34 -2.85
N VAL A 57 19.77 -8.28 -3.64
CA VAL A 57 18.96 -7.08 -3.86
C VAL A 57 17.90 -6.89 -2.77
N GLN A 58 17.34 -7.99 -2.26
CA GLN A 58 16.19 -7.98 -1.36
C GLN A 58 16.33 -7.10 -0.11
N PRO A 59 17.47 -7.12 0.64
CA PRO A 59 17.61 -6.29 1.85
C PRO A 59 17.47 -4.79 1.58
N LEU A 60 17.94 -4.33 0.42
CA LEU A 60 17.82 -2.92 0.03
C LEU A 60 16.36 -2.54 -0.19
N PHE A 61 15.62 -3.33 -0.98
CA PHE A 61 14.21 -3.04 -1.27
C PHE A 61 13.31 -3.17 -0.03
N LEU A 62 13.60 -4.11 0.87
CA LEU A 62 12.91 -4.20 2.16
C LEU A 62 13.14 -2.94 2.99
N SER A 63 14.39 -2.49 3.12
CA SER A 63 14.71 -1.26 3.86
C SER A 63 14.07 -0.02 3.24
N ILE A 64 14.08 0.10 1.90
CA ILE A 64 13.40 1.18 1.18
C ILE A 64 11.90 1.15 1.45
N THR A 65 11.27 -0.03 1.41
CA THR A 65 9.83 -0.18 1.66
C THR A 65 9.45 0.25 3.08
N GLN A 66 10.26 -0.11 4.07
CA GLN A 66 10.09 0.33 5.46
C GLN A 66 10.23 1.86 5.60
N ALA A 67 11.20 2.46 4.91
CA ALA A 67 11.38 3.91 4.91
C ALA A 67 10.21 4.64 4.22
N VAL A 68 9.69 4.11 3.11
CA VAL A 68 8.46 4.61 2.46
C VAL A 68 7.30 4.61 3.45
N GLU A 69 7.07 3.50 4.16
CA GLU A 69 6.00 3.40 5.14
C GLU A 69 6.20 4.38 6.30
N ALA A 70 7.43 4.50 6.81
CA ALA A 70 7.75 5.44 7.88
C ALA A 70 7.42 6.89 7.49
N ILE A 71 7.72 7.29 6.25
CA ILE A 71 7.36 8.61 5.73
C ILE A 71 5.83 8.75 5.61
N ILE A 72 5.14 7.80 5.00
CA ILE A 72 3.67 7.82 4.85
C ILE A 72 2.98 7.87 6.22
N LEU A 73 3.50 7.15 7.22
CA LEU A 73 2.97 7.13 8.58
C LEU A 73 2.94 8.54 9.20
N THR A 74 3.88 9.43 8.82
CA THR A 74 3.88 10.82 9.31
C THR A 74 2.65 11.62 8.86
N MET A 75 1.87 11.15 7.88
CA MET A 75 0.58 11.77 7.52
C MET A 75 -0.39 11.84 8.71
N HIS A 76 -0.28 10.91 9.67
CA HIS A 76 -1.10 10.90 10.88
C HIS A 76 -0.73 12.00 11.89
N ASN A 77 0.38 12.71 11.66
CA ASN A 77 0.78 13.88 12.45
C ASN A 77 0.28 15.20 11.83
N GLU A 78 -0.26 15.18 10.62
CA GLU A 78 -0.83 16.36 9.98
C GLU A 78 -2.27 16.60 10.41
N ASP A 79 -2.70 17.86 10.40
CA ASP A 79 -4.08 18.23 10.70
C ASP A 79 -4.98 18.12 9.46
N PHE A 80 -5.85 17.10 9.46
CA PHE A 80 -6.93 16.91 8.49
C PHE A 80 -8.32 17.30 9.02
N SER A 81 -8.42 17.85 10.25
CA SER A 81 -9.70 18.11 10.92
C SER A 81 -10.46 19.34 10.41
N GLY A 82 -9.78 20.27 9.73
CA GLY A 82 -10.42 21.41 9.03
C GLY A 82 -10.28 22.77 9.72
N GLY A 83 -9.25 22.98 10.55
CA GLY A 83 -8.88 24.35 10.96
C GLY A 83 -8.53 25.22 9.77
N ASP A 84 -9.06 26.45 9.74
CA ASP A 84 -8.81 27.45 8.71
C ASP A 84 -7.32 27.83 8.74
N THR A 85 -6.48 27.14 7.97
CA THR A 85 -5.12 27.62 7.69
C THR A 85 -5.26 28.78 6.72
N GLY A 86 -5.63 29.94 7.24
CA GLY A 86 -5.64 31.19 6.51
C GLY A 86 -4.28 31.36 5.81
N GLY A 87 -4.32 31.36 4.47
CA GLY A 87 -3.14 31.42 3.63
C GLY A 87 -3.22 30.39 2.52
N SER A 88 -3.19 30.89 1.29
CA SER A 88 -2.96 30.14 0.07
C SER A 88 -1.83 29.11 0.25
N ASP A 89 -2.18 27.84 0.42
CA ASP A 89 -1.32 26.73 0.03
C ASP A 89 -2.14 25.45 -0.09
N SER A 90 -2.77 25.31 -1.26
CA SER A 90 -3.10 24.04 -1.91
C SER A 90 -1.83 23.20 -2.21
N GLN A 91 -0.72 23.45 -1.51
CA GLN A 91 0.55 22.80 -1.73
C GLN A 91 0.56 21.48 -0.98
N CYS A 92 0.83 20.42 -1.75
CA CYS A 92 1.29 19.09 -1.36
C CYS A 92 1.69 18.99 0.13
N SER A 93 1.05 18.08 0.86
CA SER A 93 1.33 17.80 2.27
C SER A 93 2.81 17.52 2.53
N LEU A 94 3.31 17.81 3.73
CA LEU A 94 4.74 17.73 4.03
C LEU A 94 5.26 16.30 3.90
N TYR A 95 4.51 15.31 4.42
CA TYR A 95 4.86 13.91 4.25
C TYR A 95 4.93 13.51 2.77
N MET A 96 4.08 14.10 1.92
CA MET A 96 4.04 13.81 0.48
C MET A 96 5.22 14.44 -0.25
N LYS A 97 5.62 15.67 0.11
CA LYS A 97 6.86 16.31 -0.38
C LYS A 97 8.08 15.49 -0.02
N GLU A 98 8.17 15.01 1.23
CA GLU A 98 9.25 14.13 1.68
C GLU A 98 9.26 12.80 0.92
N LEU A 99 8.08 12.20 0.73
CA LEU A 99 7.91 10.95 -0.01
C LEU A 99 8.38 11.08 -1.46
N GLN A 100 8.00 12.15 -2.15
CA GLN A 100 8.46 12.45 -3.51
C GLN A 100 9.99 12.56 -3.58
N GLY A 101 10.59 13.31 -2.66
CA GLY A 101 12.04 13.47 -2.57
C GLY A 101 12.76 12.15 -2.27
N PHE A 102 12.18 11.32 -1.39
CA PHE A 102 12.73 10.00 -1.06
C PHE A 102 12.62 9.03 -2.24
N ILE A 103 11.47 8.90 -2.89
CA ILE A 103 11.27 8.03 -4.05
C ILE A 103 12.19 8.46 -5.22
N ASN A 104 12.36 9.76 -5.45
CA ASN A 104 13.29 10.23 -6.46
C ASN A 104 14.73 9.79 -6.15
N ARG A 105 15.20 9.94 -4.91
CA ARG A 105 16.51 9.42 -4.48
C ARG A 105 16.60 7.91 -4.61
N VAL A 106 15.53 7.18 -4.34
CA VAL A 106 15.51 5.73 -4.56
C VAL A 106 15.80 5.39 -6.02
N ALA A 107 15.13 6.05 -6.96
CA ALA A 107 15.36 5.84 -8.37
C ALA A 107 16.79 6.23 -8.80
N THR A 108 17.25 7.43 -8.41
CA THR A 108 18.51 8.00 -8.92
C THR A 108 19.77 7.50 -8.22
N ASP A 109 19.70 7.21 -6.92
CA ASP A 109 20.87 6.87 -6.13
C ASP A 109 20.96 5.37 -5.87
N TYR A 110 19.83 4.69 -5.60
CA TYR A 110 19.84 3.29 -5.14
C TYR A 110 19.50 2.29 -6.23
N VAL A 111 18.50 2.56 -7.07
CA VAL A 111 18.13 1.65 -8.18
C VAL A 111 19.10 1.80 -9.35
N ALA A 112 19.55 3.01 -9.65
CA ALA A 112 20.45 3.29 -10.77
C ALA A 112 21.83 2.62 -10.68
N ILE A 113 22.23 2.08 -9.52
CA ILE A 113 23.48 1.31 -9.38
C ILE A 113 23.40 -0.05 -10.09
N TYR A 114 22.18 -0.55 -10.31
CA TYR A 114 21.94 -1.85 -10.93
C TYR A 114 21.71 -1.71 -12.43
N GLN A 115 22.25 -2.65 -13.20
CA GLN A 115 21.92 -2.80 -14.61
C GLN A 115 20.46 -3.27 -14.78
N PRO A 116 19.74 -2.80 -15.81
CA PRO A 116 18.37 -3.21 -16.04
C PRO A 116 18.26 -4.73 -16.23
N SER A 117 17.47 -5.38 -15.38
CA SER A 117 17.18 -6.82 -15.44
C SER A 117 15.75 -7.11 -14.99
N ALA A 118 15.24 -8.30 -15.28
CA ALA A 118 13.91 -8.72 -14.82
C ALA A 118 13.77 -8.65 -13.29
N ILE A 119 14.81 -9.06 -12.55
CA ILE A 119 14.83 -9.03 -11.08
C ILE A 119 14.69 -7.61 -10.55
N ILE A 120 15.46 -6.66 -11.10
CA ILE A 120 15.38 -5.25 -10.67
C ILE A 120 14.04 -4.63 -11.04
N LYS A 121 13.55 -4.87 -12.27
CA LYS A 121 12.24 -4.38 -12.72
C LYS A 121 11.09 -4.88 -11.85
N GLU A 122 11.11 -6.16 -11.48
CA GLU A 122 10.11 -6.75 -10.60
C GLU A 122 10.14 -6.11 -9.20
N ASN A 123 11.33 -5.94 -8.61
CA ASN A 123 11.45 -5.29 -7.30
C ASN A 123 11.00 -3.82 -7.33
N VAL A 124 11.30 -3.07 -8.39
CA VAL A 124 10.83 -1.69 -8.59
C VAL A 124 9.32 -1.65 -8.78
N HIS A 125 8.75 -2.57 -9.55
CA HIS A 125 7.30 -2.70 -9.73
C HIS A 125 6.60 -2.98 -8.39
N MET A 126 7.10 -3.96 -7.63
CA MET A 126 6.57 -4.32 -6.32
C MET A 126 6.67 -3.16 -5.32
N LEU A 127 7.76 -2.41 -5.34
CA LEU A 127 7.91 -1.20 -4.53
C LEU A 127 6.87 -0.14 -4.90
N ALA A 128 6.66 0.13 -6.20
CA ALA A 128 5.68 1.11 -6.65
C ALA A 128 4.24 0.71 -6.27
N CYS A 129 3.87 -0.56 -6.46
CA CYS A 129 2.59 -1.11 -5.98
C CYS A 129 2.43 -0.91 -4.49
N ARG A 130 3.48 -1.21 -3.71
CA ARG A 130 3.46 -1.10 -2.25
C ARG A 130 3.32 0.34 -1.77
N CYS A 131 3.95 1.31 -2.43
CA CYS A 131 3.76 2.73 -2.15
C CYS A 131 2.27 3.12 -2.21
N LEU A 132 1.56 2.69 -3.26
CA LEU A 132 0.14 2.99 -3.44
C LEU A 132 -0.76 2.29 -2.41
N GLU A 133 -0.47 1.03 -2.10
CA GLU A 133 -1.19 0.27 -1.07
C GLU A 133 -1.07 0.90 0.31
N LEU A 134 0.15 1.28 0.72
CA LEU A 134 0.42 1.95 1.99
C LEU A 134 -0.27 3.30 2.06
N PHE A 135 -0.20 4.09 0.98
CA PHE A 135 -0.86 5.38 0.92
C PHE A 135 -2.37 5.26 1.14
N VAL A 136 -3.06 4.39 0.40
CA VAL A 136 -4.51 4.20 0.57
C VAL A 136 -4.84 3.64 1.95
N ARG A 137 -4.04 2.69 2.46
CA ARG A 137 -4.23 2.15 3.82
C ARG A 137 -4.20 3.27 4.84
N HIS A 138 -3.13 4.06 4.89
CA HIS A 138 -3.01 5.12 5.89
C HIS A 138 -4.02 6.24 5.68
N ALA A 139 -4.33 6.60 4.43
CA ALA A 139 -5.40 7.55 4.11
C ALA A 139 -6.77 7.07 4.62
N SER A 140 -7.07 5.77 4.53
CA SER A 140 -8.32 5.19 5.05
C SER A 140 -8.39 5.15 6.57
N LEU A 141 -7.25 5.25 7.26
CA LEU A 141 -7.17 5.24 8.73
C LEU A 141 -7.18 6.65 9.34
N LEU A 142 -7.08 7.70 8.51
CA LEU A 142 -7.10 9.08 8.97
C LEU A 142 -8.44 9.43 9.63
N ARG A 143 -8.36 10.06 10.81
CA ARG A 143 -9.51 10.57 11.54
C ARG A 143 -9.05 11.54 12.63
N PRO A 144 -9.78 12.66 12.87
CA PRO A 144 -10.94 13.14 12.11
C PRO A 144 -10.55 13.75 10.75
N ILE A 145 -11.51 13.77 9.81
CA ILE A 145 -11.33 14.43 8.50
C ILE A 145 -12.47 15.44 8.28
N GLY A 146 -12.12 16.73 8.28
CA GLY A 146 -13.01 17.84 7.92
C GLY A 146 -12.98 18.16 6.42
N ASP A 147 -13.77 19.15 5.98
CA ASP A 147 -13.90 19.46 4.55
C ASP A 147 -12.59 19.97 3.92
N GLY A 148 -11.85 20.83 4.63
CA GLY A 148 -10.49 21.22 4.21
C GLY A 148 -9.54 20.02 4.13
N GLY A 149 -9.62 19.09 5.08
CA GLY A 149 -8.84 17.85 5.09
C GLY A 149 -9.16 16.93 3.89
N LYS A 150 -10.44 16.83 3.50
CA LYS A 150 -10.83 16.07 2.28
C LYS A 150 -10.20 16.68 1.02
N LEU A 151 -10.20 18.00 0.90
CA LEU A 151 -9.56 18.69 -0.24
C LEU A 151 -8.05 18.47 -0.25
N ARG A 152 -7.39 18.61 0.90
CA ARG A 152 -5.95 18.32 1.05
C ARG A 152 -5.63 16.87 0.68
N LEU A 153 -6.36 15.90 1.24
CA LEU A 153 -6.17 14.49 0.93
C LEU A 153 -6.42 14.21 -0.56
N ALA A 154 -7.44 14.81 -1.17
CA ALA A 154 -7.69 14.68 -2.61
C ALA A 154 -6.57 15.27 -3.47
N ALA A 155 -5.88 16.32 -3.01
CA ALA A 155 -4.66 16.82 -3.65
C ALA A 155 -3.51 15.82 -3.48
N ASP A 156 -3.34 15.25 -2.29
CA ASP A 156 -2.34 14.21 -2.03
C ASP A 156 -2.54 12.96 -2.89
N PHE A 157 -3.78 12.55 -3.17
CA PHE A 157 -4.04 11.46 -4.12
C PHE A 157 -3.48 11.77 -5.52
N ALA A 158 -3.58 13.02 -6.00
CA ALA A 158 -2.94 13.43 -7.27
C ALA A 158 -1.41 13.49 -7.15
N GLN A 159 -0.89 13.99 -6.04
CA GLN A 159 0.55 14.08 -5.80
C GLN A 159 1.19 12.70 -5.66
N MET A 160 0.46 11.72 -5.13
CA MET A 160 0.90 10.33 -5.02
C MET A 160 1.08 9.69 -6.39
N GLU A 161 0.14 9.94 -7.32
CA GLU A 161 0.28 9.49 -8.72
C GLU A 161 1.55 10.08 -9.37
N LEU A 162 1.94 11.32 -9.03
CA LEU A 162 3.19 11.93 -9.50
C LEU A 162 4.42 11.38 -8.78
N ALA A 163 4.30 11.07 -7.48
CA ALA A 163 5.39 10.62 -6.63
C ALA A 163 5.98 9.28 -7.09
N ILE A 164 5.16 8.42 -7.71
CA ILE A 164 5.61 7.10 -8.17
C ILE A 164 6.26 7.11 -9.56
N ASN A 165 6.21 8.22 -10.29
CA ASN A 165 6.73 8.31 -11.66
C ASN A 165 8.22 7.91 -11.80
N PRO A 166 9.12 8.22 -10.84
CA PRO A 166 10.51 7.77 -10.91
C PRO A 166 10.67 6.23 -10.87
N LEU A 167 9.70 5.51 -10.32
CA LEU A 167 9.70 4.04 -10.24
C LEU A 167 8.91 3.41 -11.40
N CYS A 168 7.84 4.06 -11.85
CA CYS A 168 6.95 3.54 -12.88
C CYS A 168 6.46 4.68 -13.78
N SER A 169 6.86 4.66 -15.06
CA SER A 169 6.48 5.69 -16.03
C SER A 169 5.02 5.60 -16.49
N ARG A 170 4.37 4.45 -16.30
CA ARG A 170 2.96 4.20 -16.65
C ARG A 170 2.22 3.62 -15.46
N PRO A 171 1.62 4.45 -14.60
CA PRO A 171 0.96 4.00 -13.37
C PRO A 171 -0.15 2.96 -13.59
N SER A 172 -0.79 2.96 -14.76
CA SER A 172 -1.79 1.97 -15.16
C SER A 172 -1.25 0.54 -15.20
N GLU A 173 0.05 0.35 -15.43
CA GLU A 173 0.71 -0.97 -15.43
C GLU A 173 0.81 -1.56 -14.01
N LEU A 174 0.62 -0.75 -12.96
CA LEU A 174 0.59 -1.22 -11.57
C LEU A 174 -0.72 -1.94 -11.21
N GLY A 175 -1.70 -2.01 -12.11
CA GLY A 175 -2.87 -2.88 -11.97
C GLY A 175 -3.80 -2.50 -10.80
N LYS A 176 -4.08 -3.45 -9.90
CA LYS A 176 -5.09 -3.30 -8.84
C LYS A 176 -4.77 -2.15 -7.86
N PRO A 177 -3.55 -2.01 -7.30
CA PRO A 177 -3.18 -0.87 -6.45
C PRO A 177 -3.51 0.50 -7.07
N TYR A 178 -3.17 0.70 -8.34
CA TYR A 178 -3.48 1.96 -9.03
C TYR A 178 -4.98 2.17 -9.23
N ARG A 179 -5.73 1.12 -9.61
CA ARG A 179 -7.19 1.21 -9.70
C ARG A 179 -7.82 1.60 -8.36
N ILE A 180 -7.35 1.04 -7.25
CA ILE A 180 -7.85 1.40 -5.91
C ILE A 180 -7.63 2.89 -5.63
N VAL A 181 -6.45 3.44 -5.89
CA VAL A 181 -6.15 4.88 -5.70
C VAL A 181 -7.13 5.74 -6.49
N ARG A 182 -7.35 5.40 -7.77
CA ARG A 182 -8.25 6.11 -8.69
C ARG A 182 -9.71 6.03 -8.26
N THR A 183 -10.16 4.87 -7.79
CA THR A 183 -11.54 4.64 -7.36
C THR A 183 -11.82 5.18 -5.96
N PHE A 184 -10.82 5.24 -5.07
CA PHE A 184 -10.99 5.72 -3.71
C PHE A 184 -11.14 7.25 -3.67
N ARG A 185 -10.35 7.98 -4.49
CA ARG A 185 -10.30 9.45 -4.45
C ARG A 185 -11.67 10.14 -4.54
N PRO A 186 -12.60 9.77 -5.45
CA PRO A 186 -13.93 10.37 -5.49
C PRO A 186 -14.79 10.11 -4.24
N LEU A 187 -14.54 9.00 -3.52
CA LEU A 187 -15.33 8.62 -2.34
C LEU A 187 -15.12 9.58 -1.17
N LEU A 188 -14.02 10.35 -1.16
CA LEU A 188 -13.75 11.39 -0.16
C LEU A 188 -14.91 12.39 -0.03
N PHE A 189 -15.58 12.68 -1.15
CA PHE A 189 -16.64 13.69 -1.25
C PHE A 189 -18.05 13.10 -1.29
N GLN A 190 -18.19 11.78 -1.16
CA GLN A 190 -19.50 11.12 -1.15
C GLN A 190 -20.10 10.99 0.25
N THR A 191 -21.43 10.88 0.30
CA THR A 191 -22.17 10.53 1.52
C THR A 191 -21.94 9.06 1.87
N THR A 192 -22.17 8.70 3.13
CA THR A 192 -22.03 7.32 3.62
C THR A 192 -22.92 6.34 2.82
N ASP A 193 -24.14 6.76 2.49
CA ASP A 193 -25.09 5.95 1.70
C ASP A 193 -24.59 5.72 0.27
N HIS A 194 -24.15 6.78 -0.42
CA HIS A 194 -23.61 6.66 -1.78
C HIS A 194 -22.34 5.82 -1.83
N ILE A 195 -21.45 5.96 -0.84
CA ILE A 195 -20.28 5.09 -0.70
C ILE A 195 -20.75 3.64 -0.60
N SER A 196 -21.64 3.32 0.35
CA SER A 196 -22.08 1.95 0.58
C SER A 196 -22.76 1.31 -0.64
N ALA A 197 -23.44 2.09 -1.48
CA ALA A 197 -24.11 1.63 -2.69
C ALA A 197 -23.16 1.46 -3.89
N SER A 198 -21.91 1.92 -3.79
CA SER A 198 -20.96 1.87 -4.90
C SER A 198 -20.67 0.41 -5.31
N PRO A 199 -20.79 0.07 -6.61
CA PRO A 199 -20.49 -1.26 -7.11
C PRO A 199 -18.99 -1.59 -7.05
N SER A 200 -18.13 -0.58 -6.91
CA SER A 200 -16.70 -0.79 -6.82
C SER A 200 -16.23 -1.36 -5.47
N ILE A 201 -17.08 -1.36 -4.44
CA ILE A 201 -16.74 -1.96 -3.15
C ILE A 201 -16.94 -3.47 -3.23
N GLY A 202 -15.90 -4.20 -2.86
CA GLY A 202 -15.81 -5.66 -2.99
C GLY A 202 -15.22 -6.10 -4.32
N ASP A 203 -15.42 -5.34 -5.40
CA ASP A 203 -14.82 -5.60 -6.72
C ASP A 203 -13.40 -5.01 -6.83
N VAL A 204 -13.30 -3.67 -6.77
CA VAL A 204 -12.01 -2.96 -6.87
C VAL A 204 -11.44 -2.69 -5.49
N ILE A 205 -12.23 -2.06 -4.61
CA ILE A 205 -11.78 -1.66 -3.27
C ILE A 205 -12.26 -2.70 -2.25
N PRO A 206 -11.37 -3.24 -1.40
CA PRO A 206 -11.75 -4.16 -0.33
C PRO A 206 -12.75 -3.53 0.64
N TYR A 207 -13.67 -4.33 1.18
CA TYR A 207 -14.68 -3.89 2.15
C TYR A 207 -14.03 -3.29 3.41
N SER A 208 -12.96 -3.93 3.89
CA SER A 208 -12.19 -3.50 5.06
C SER A 208 -11.65 -2.09 4.87
N VAL A 209 -11.09 -1.75 3.72
CA VAL A 209 -10.54 -0.41 3.42
C VAL A 209 -11.62 0.67 3.52
N ILE A 210 -12.81 0.42 2.96
CA ILE A 210 -13.92 1.38 3.07
C ILE A 210 -14.46 1.47 4.49
N LEU A 211 -14.57 0.34 5.20
CA LEU A 211 -15.00 0.36 6.60
C LEU A 211 -14.05 1.17 7.48
N HIS A 212 -12.73 1.05 7.27
CA HIS A 212 -11.73 1.92 7.91
C HIS A 212 -12.01 3.39 7.63
N PHE A 213 -12.21 3.74 6.35
CA PHE A 213 -12.51 5.11 5.95
C PHE A 213 -13.81 5.65 6.58
N LEU A 214 -14.84 4.81 6.74
CA LEU A 214 -16.10 5.24 7.35
C LEU A 214 -15.96 5.61 8.83
N PHE A 215 -14.96 5.09 9.55
CA PHE A 215 -14.66 5.57 10.90
C PHE A 215 -14.28 7.06 10.92
N ALA A 216 -13.70 7.61 9.85
CA ALA A 216 -13.42 9.04 9.76
C ALA A 216 -14.69 9.91 9.86
N LYS A 217 -15.84 9.36 9.45
CA LYS A 217 -17.18 9.99 9.51
C LYS A 217 -17.97 9.61 10.77
N ALA A 218 -17.37 8.81 11.67
CA ALA A 218 -18.00 8.37 12.91
C ALA A 218 -17.75 9.35 14.06
N PRO A 219 -18.62 9.39 15.09
CA PRO A 219 -18.38 10.18 16.30
C PRO A 219 -17.35 9.50 17.22
N PRO A 220 -16.61 10.25 18.07
CA PRO A 220 -15.45 9.74 18.82
C PRO A 220 -15.72 8.50 19.70
N GLU A 221 -16.96 8.28 20.11
CA GLU A 221 -17.40 7.14 20.89
C GLU A 221 -17.30 5.82 20.10
N LEU A 222 -17.53 5.87 18.79
CA LEU A 222 -17.31 4.75 17.88
C LEU A 222 -15.82 4.71 17.50
N ARG A 223 -15.00 4.07 18.34
CA ARG A 223 -13.55 3.97 18.18
C ARG A 223 -13.16 3.08 17.00
N SER A 224 -12.06 3.45 16.32
CA SER A 224 -11.50 2.66 15.22
C SER A 224 -10.94 1.31 15.72
N PRO A 225 -10.79 0.27 14.87
CA PRO A 225 -10.40 -1.07 15.31
C PRO A 225 -9.10 -1.11 16.13
N HIS A 226 -8.06 -0.41 15.66
CA HIS A 226 -6.79 -0.30 16.38
C HIS A 226 -6.93 0.43 17.73
N GLN A 227 -7.82 1.43 17.84
CA GLN A 227 -8.05 2.16 19.09
C GLN A 227 -8.78 1.27 20.11
N THR A 228 -9.75 0.47 19.66
CA THR A 228 -10.45 -0.51 20.49
C THR A 228 -9.49 -1.59 21.00
N ALA A 229 -8.54 -2.02 20.17
CA ALA A 229 -7.50 -2.99 20.52
C ALA A 229 -6.31 -2.40 21.32
N GLY A 230 -6.26 -1.07 21.53
CA GLY A 230 -5.16 -0.40 22.21
C GLY A 230 -3.84 -0.42 21.42
N TRP A 231 -3.90 -0.46 20.09
CA TRP A 231 -2.73 -0.50 19.20
C TRP A 231 -2.42 0.88 18.62
N SER A 232 -1.13 1.15 18.40
CA SER A 232 -0.70 2.27 17.56
C SER A 232 -1.09 2.02 16.09
N VAL A 233 -1.14 3.10 15.31
CA VAL A 233 -1.38 3.01 13.85
C VAL A 233 -0.29 2.18 13.16
N SER A 234 0.98 2.31 13.59
CA SER A 234 2.09 1.52 13.06
C SER A 234 1.93 0.02 13.34
N ARG A 235 1.60 -0.35 14.59
CA ARG A 235 1.31 -1.74 14.95
C ARG A 235 0.14 -2.29 14.15
N TYR A 236 -0.87 -1.44 13.90
CA TYR A 236 -2.02 -1.86 13.12
C TYR A 236 -1.69 -2.06 11.64
N SER A 237 -0.86 -1.21 11.05
CA SER A 237 -0.39 -1.40 9.66
C SER A 237 0.37 -2.72 9.51
N ASN A 238 1.27 -3.04 10.44
CA ASN A 238 1.97 -4.32 10.46
C ASN A 238 1.01 -5.51 10.58
N TRP A 239 0.02 -5.42 11.47
CA TRP A 239 -1.00 -6.45 11.60
C TRP A 239 -1.77 -6.67 10.28
N LEU A 240 -2.11 -5.59 9.56
CA LEU A 240 -2.77 -5.68 8.25
C LEU A 240 -1.90 -6.35 7.18
N ASP A 241 -0.57 -6.29 7.28
CA ASP A 241 0.32 -7.00 6.35
C ASP A 241 0.43 -8.49 6.63
N GLU A 242 0.39 -8.86 7.92
CA GLU A 242 0.37 -10.25 8.38
C GLU A 242 -0.97 -10.93 8.09
N HIS A 243 -2.08 -10.17 8.17
CA HIS A 243 -3.45 -10.66 8.02
C HIS A 243 -4.03 -10.19 6.69
N ARG A 244 -3.63 -10.85 5.60
CA ARG A 244 -4.08 -10.51 4.22
C ARG A 244 -5.47 -11.02 3.88
N ASP A 245 -5.98 -11.98 4.64
CA ASP A 245 -7.36 -12.45 4.49
C ASP A 245 -8.32 -11.32 4.89
N GLU A 246 -9.19 -10.96 3.96
CA GLU A 246 -10.21 -9.94 4.16
C GLU A 246 -11.15 -10.33 5.30
N ARG A 247 -11.41 -11.63 5.49
CA ARG A 247 -12.25 -12.15 6.57
C ARG A 247 -11.74 -11.74 7.95
N GLU A 248 -10.45 -11.91 8.20
CA GLU A 248 -9.82 -11.58 9.49
C GLU A 248 -9.88 -10.07 9.76
N ARG A 249 -9.65 -9.25 8.71
CA ARG A 249 -9.78 -7.79 8.79
C ARG A 249 -11.21 -7.35 9.12
N LEU A 250 -12.20 -7.97 8.47
CA LEU A 250 -13.61 -7.69 8.72
C LEU A 250 -14.04 -8.13 10.12
N GLN A 251 -13.52 -9.24 10.65
CA GLN A 251 -13.76 -9.66 12.03
C GLN A 251 -13.25 -8.63 13.04
N LEU A 252 -12.07 -8.05 12.80
CA LEU A 252 -11.56 -7.01 13.68
C LEU A 252 -12.42 -5.74 13.63
N VAL A 253 -12.90 -5.34 12.44
CA VAL A 253 -13.87 -4.25 12.30
C VAL A 253 -15.17 -4.57 13.05
N ARG A 254 -15.67 -5.80 12.93
CA ARG A 254 -16.88 -6.27 13.64
C ARG A 254 -16.73 -6.08 15.15
N GLY A 255 -15.60 -6.50 15.72
CA GLY A 255 -15.34 -6.32 17.15
C GLY A 255 -15.38 -4.85 17.60
N ALA A 256 -14.90 -3.92 16.77
CA ALA A 256 -15.00 -2.49 17.05
C ALA A 256 -16.44 -1.96 17.03
N LEU A 257 -17.26 -2.42 16.07
CA LEU A 257 -18.68 -2.08 16.01
C LEU A 257 -19.46 -2.66 17.21
N GLU A 258 -19.18 -3.91 17.60
CA GLU A 258 -19.81 -4.56 18.76
C GLU A 258 -19.44 -3.85 20.08
N ALA A 259 -18.17 -3.43 20.24
CA ALA A 259 -17.74 -2.64 21.39
C ALA A 259 -18.49 -1.30 21.49
N TYR A 260 -18.77 -0.66 20.36
CA TYR A 260 -19.60 0.55 20.33
C TYR A 260 -21.04 0.28 20.77
N VAL A 261 -21.67 -0.80 20.28
CA VAL A 261 -23.02 -1.20 20.72
C VAL A 261 -23.08 -1.43 22.23
N ALA A 262 -22.08 -2.14 22.78
CA ALA A 262 -21.99 -2.35 24.23
C ALA A 262 -21.87 -1.02 24.99
N ASN A 263 -21.10 -0.06 24.47
CA ASN A 263 -20.97 1.27 25.07
C ASN A 263 -22.29 2.05 25.05
N VAL A 264 -22.98 2.09 23.91
CA VAL A 264 -24.30 2.73 23.75
C VAL A 264 -25.30 2.17 24.75
N ARG A 265 -25.36 0.83 24.87
CA ARG A 265 -26.23 0.13 25.85
C ARG A 265 -25.87 0.49 27.29
N SER A 266 -24.59 0.47 27.66
CA SER A 266 -24.15 0.81 29.02
C SER A 266 -24.47 2.24 29.45
N ARG A 267 -24.59 3.15 28.48
CA ARG A 267 -24.91 4.57 28.69
C ARG A 267 -26.40 4.89 28.55
N ASN A 268 -27.25 3.87 28.36
CA ASN A 268 -28.69 4.02 28.10
C ASN A 268 -29.01 5.00 26.95
N LEU A 269 -28.13 5.08 25.95
CA LEU A 269 -28.37 5.88 24.75
C LEU A 269 -29.35 5.14 23.84
N THR A 270 -30.34 5.88 23.32
CA THR A 270 -31.43 5.31 22.50
C THR A 270 -31.18 5.40 21.01
N GLN A 271 -30.12 6.09 20.58
CA GLN A 271 -29.81 6.33 19.17
C GLN A 271 -28.35 5.96 18.85
N PHE A 272 -28.17 5.27 17.72
CA PHE A 272 -26.85 5.00 17.16
C PHE A 272 -26.39 6.16 16.28
N ALA A 273 -25.07 6.27 16.09
CA ALA A 273 -24.51 7.21 15.12
C ALA A 273 -25.08 6.96 13.70
N PRO A 274 -25.38 8.00 12.91
CA PRO A 274 -25.96 7.83 11.57
C PRO A 274 -25.13 6.94 10.62
N VAL A 275 -23.81 6.92 10.78
CA VAL A 275 -22.91 6.07 9.97
C VAL A 275 -22.94 4.59 10.37
N TYR A 276 -23.36 4.26 11.60
CA TYR A 276 -23.29 2.91 12.14
C TYR A 276 -24.13 1.89 11.35
N PRO A 277 -25.43 2.14 11.03
CA PRO A 277 -26.21 1.21 10.22
C PRO A 277 -25.62 0.96 8.83
N VAL A 278 -25.01 1.99 8.24
CA VAL A 278 -24.33 1.89 6.93
C VAL A 278 -23.10 0.99 7.03
N MET A 279 -22.28 1.16 8.08
CA MET A 279 -21.11 0.31 8.33
C MET A 279 -21.52 -1.14 8.59
N LEU A 280 -22.58 -1.38 9.35
CA LEU A 280 -23.09 -2.72 9.64
C LEU A 280 -23.54 -3.43 8.36
N LYS A 281 -24.35 -2.77 7.53
CA LYS A 281 -24.78 -3.32 6.24
C LYS A 281 -23.60 -3.63 5.32
N LEU A 282 -22.58 -2.77 5.29
CA LEU A 282 -21.39 -2.98 4.47
C LEU A 282 -20.53 -4.14 5.00
N LEU A 283 -20.40 -4.26 6.33
CA LEU A 283 -19.73 -5.37 6.99
C LEU A 283 -20.43 -6.71 6.69
N GLU A 284 -21.76 -6.78 6.80
CA GLU A 284 -22.54 -7.98 6.49
C GLU A 284 -22.35 -8.44 5.04
N ARG A 285 -22.36 -7.49 4.08
CA ARG A 285 -22.05 -7.77 2.68
C ARG A 285 -20.64 -8.32 2.51
N GLY A 286 -19.65 -7.70 3.15
CA GLY A 286 -18.25 -8.14 3.09
C GLY A 286 -18.07 -9.54 3.67
N MET A 287 -18.66 -9.81 4.82
CA MET A 287 -18.60 -11.11 5.51
C MET A 287 -19.27 -12.20 4.68
N SER A 288 -20.45 -11.91 4.11
CA SER A 288 -21.18 -12.84 3.23
C SER A 288 -20.37 -13.17 1.96
N ALA A 289 -19.76 -12.15 1.34
CA ALA A 289 -18.92 -12.33 0.16
C ALA A 289 -17.66 -13.18 0.42
N HIS A 290 -17.21 -13.27 1.68
CA HIS A 290 -16.03 -14.04 2.10
C HIS A 290 -16.40 -15.26 2.96
N GLY A 291 -17.61 -15.81 2.80
CA GLY A 291 -18.00 -17.11 3.36
C GLY A 291 -18.33 -17.12 4.86
N MET A 292 -18.60 -15.96 5.46
CA MET A 292 -19.19 -15.85 6.80
C MET A 292 -20.65 -15.41 6.65
N SER A 293 -21.58 -16.35 6.76
CA SER A 293 -22.98 -16.00 7.01
C SER A 293 -23.08 -15.30 8.36
N SER A 294 -23.83 -14.21 8.41
CA SER A 294 -24.28 -13.59 9.65
C SER A 294 -25.02 -14.66 10.46
N THR A 295 -24.42 -15.10 11.58
CA THR A 295 -25.15 -15.86 12.58
C THR A 295 -26.28 -14.97 13.07
N SER A 296 -27.48 -15.47 12.84
CA SER A 296 -28.80 -14.93 13.18
C SER A 296 -28.90 -14.47 14.64
#